data_AF-A0A1H0VFD1-F1
#
_entry.id   AF-A0A1H0VFD1-F1
#
_cell.length_a   1.000
_cell.length_b   1.000
_cell.length_c   1.000
_cell.angle_alpha   90.00
_cell.angle_beta   90.00
_cell.angle_gamma   90.00
#
_symmetry.space_group_name_H-M   'P 1'
#
loop_
_entity.id
_entity.type
_entity.pdbx_description
1 polymer ?
#
loop_
_entity_poly.entity_id
_entity_poly.type
_entity_poly.pdbx_seq_one_letter_code
_entity_poly.pdbx_strand_id
1 'polypeptide(L)' 'MRQILLKRDANDLKWGAADIGKCIGVSARRAYFLLESGAIPAKKIGGKWVASETVLLNSIIETGEVAAE' A
#
# COMPACT_ATOMS: atom_id res chain seq x y z
N MET A 1 25.23 11.09 -15.82
CA MET A 1 23.76 11.16 -15.70
C MET A 1 23.25 9.75 -15.42
N ARG A 2 22.87 9.45 -14.18
CA ARG A 2 22.28 8.13 -13.85
C ARG A 2 20.84 8.12 -14.33
N GLN A 3 20.57 7.26 -15.31
CA GLN A 3 19.22 6.97 -15.73
C GLN A 3 18.60 6.07 -14.65
N ILE A 4 17.90 6.68 -13.68
CA ILE A 4 17.04 5.93 -12.76
C ILE A 4 15.81 5.53 -13.57
N LEU A 5 15.90 4.38 -14.23
CA LEU A 5 14.75 3.72 -14.83
C LEU A 5 13.84 3.29 -13.69
N LEU A 6 12.85 4.13 -13.35
CA LEU A 6 11.67 3.74 -12.58
C LEU A 6 10.90 2.71 -13.40
N LYS A 7 11.39 1.47 -13.38
CA LYS A 7 10.65 0.31 -13.87
C LYS A 7 9.51 0.13 -12.88
N ARG A 8 8.35 0.74 -13.17
CA ARG A 8 7.11 0.41 -12.50
C ARG A 8 6.69 -0.96 -13.04
N ASP A 9 7.35 -2.00 -12.55
CA ASP A 9 6.98 -3.36 -12.87
C ASP A 9 5.53 -3.55 -12.40
N ALA A 10 4.66 -4.05 -13.26
CA ALA A 10 3.25 -4.29 -12.91
C ALA A 10 3.10 -5.19 -11.66
N ASN A 11 4.17 -5.90 -11.28
CA ASN A 11 4.28 -6.72 -10.09
C ASN A 11 4.29 -5.92 -8.77
N ASP A 12 4.68 -4.64 -8.80
CA ASP A 12 4.67 -3.73 -7.63
C ASP A 12 3.25 -3.26 -7.29
N LEU A 13 2.30 -3.39 -8.23
CA LEU A 13 0.90 -3.02 -7.99
C LEU A 13 0.13 -4.16 -7.33
N LYS A 14 -0.33 -3.93 -6.10
CA LYS A 14 -1.21 -4.83 -5.36
C LYS A 14 -2.66 -4.43 -5.60
N TRP A 15 -3.46 -5.40 -6.00
CA TRP A 15 -4.87 -5.20 -6.34
C TRP A 15 -5.78 -5.82 -5.29
N GLY A 16 -6.70 -5.02 -4.79
CA GLY A 16 -7.68 -5.40 -3.77
C GLY A 16 -7.12 -5.35 -2.35
N ALA A 17 -8.03 -5.17 -1.39
CA ALA A 17 -7.70 -5.08 0.02
C ALA A 17 -7.06 -6.38 0.56
N ALA A 18 -7.34 -7.52 -0.05
CA ALA A 18 -6.77 -8.80 0.36
C ALA A 18 -5.27 -8.88 0.06
N ASP A 19 -4.83 -8.56 -1.16
CA ASP A 19 -3.41 -8.61 -1.51
C ASP A 19 -2.63 -7.46 -0.87
N ILE A 20 -3.24 -6.28 -0.76
CA ILE A 20 -2.68 -5.17 0.01
C ILE A 20 -2.49 -5.58 1.48
N GLY A 21 -3.50 -6.20 2.10
CA GLY A 21 -3.44 -6.68 3.48
C GLY A 21 -2.34 -7.70 3.72
N LYS A 22 -2.16 -8.66 2.79
CA LYS A 22 -1.05 -9.62 2.84
C LYS A 22 0.31 -8.94 2.81
N CYS A 23 0.47 -7.87 2.04
CA CYS A 23 1.75 -7.16 1.93
C CYS A 23 2.13 -6.44 3.23
N ILE A 24 1.14 -5.92 3.97
CA ILE A 24 1.36 -5.25 5.26
C ILE A 24 1.20 -6.16 6.48
N GLY A 25 0.86 -7.44 6.28
CA GLY A 25 0.66 -8.39 7.37
C GLY A 25 -0.62 -8.18 8.19
N VAL A 26 -1.67 -7.58 7.61
CA VAL A 26 -2.98 -7.40 8.30
C VAL A 26 -4.10 -8.16 7.59
N SER A 27 -5.20 -8.40 8.29
CA SER A 27 -6.38 -9.04 7.70
C SER A 27 -7.00 -8.17 6.60
N ALA A 28 -7.60 -8.80 5.59
CA ALA A 28 -8.24 -8.08 4.48
C ALA A 28 -9.32 -7.08 4.93
N ARG A 29 -10.04 -7.39 6.02
CA ARG A 29 -11.04 -6.48 6.61
C ARG A 29 -10.38 -5.24 7.22
N ARG A 30 -9.27 -5.41 7.94
CA ARG A 30 -8.51 -4.29 8.52
C ARG A 30 -7.85 -3.47 7.43
N ALA A 31 -7.32 -4.12 6.39
CA ALA A 31 -6.81 -3.43 5.21
C ALA A 31 -7.90 -2.60 4.53
N TYR A 32 -9.11 -3.16 4.33
CA TYR A 32 -10.23 -2.40 3.76
C TYR A 32 -10.58 -1.16 4.60
N PHE A 33 -10.64 -1.31 5.92
CA PHE A 33 -10.87 -0.18 6.82
C PHE A 33 -9.77 0.90 6.70
N LEU A 34 -8.50 0.51 6.65
CA LEU A 34 -7.37 1.44 6.48
C LEU A 34 -7.38 2.15 5.12
N LEU A 35 -7.81 1.45 4.06
CA LEU A 35 -7.98 2.01 2.72
C LEU A 35 -9.13 3.02 2.70
N GLU A 36 -10.23 2.70 3.37
CA GLU A 36 -11.43 3.54 3.42
C GLU A 36 -11.25 4.75 4.35
N SER A 37 -10.50 4.60 5.44
CA SER A 37 -10.12 5.70 6.34
C SER A 37 -9.03 6.61 5.76
N GLY A 38 -8.38 6.22 4.66
CA GLY A 38 -7.28 6.96 4.05
C GLY A 38 -5.97 6.92 4.84
N ALA A 39 -5.84 5.99 5.79
CA ALA A 39 -4.64 5.84 6.62
C ALA A 39 -3.44 5.27 5.84
N ILE A 40 -3.68 4.64 4.68
CA ILE A 40 -2.63 4.14 3.79
C ILE A 40 -2.82 4.66 2.36
N PRO A 41 -1.72 4.95 1.63
CA PRO A 41 -1.79 5.51 0.29
C PRO A 41 -2.22 4.44 -0.72
N ALA A 42 -3.49 4.50 -1.13
CA ALA A 42 -4.05 3.65 -2.16
C ALA A 42 -5.04 4.41 -3.04
N LYS A 43 -5.26 3.90 -4.25
CA LYS A 43 -6.17 4.49 -5.22
C LYS A 43 -7.28 3.50 -5.58
N LYS A 44 -8.53 3.98 -5.62
CA LYS A 44 -9.67 3.19 -6.09
C LYS A 44 -9.81 3.36 -7.61
N ILE A 45 -9.69 2.27 -8.36
CA ILE A 45 -9.79 2.24 -9.83
C ILE A 45 -10.84 1.18 -10.21
N GLY A 46 -11.93 1.60 -10.86
CA GLY A 46 -12.98 0.68 -11.33
C GLY A 46 -13.63 -0.16 -10.22
N GLY A 47 -13.72 0.38 -9.00
CA GLY A 47 -14.29 -0.33 -7.85
C GLY A 47 -13.32 -1.23 -7.07
N LYS A 48 -12.08 -1.39 -7.54
CA LYS A 48 -11.01 -2.11 -6.81
C LYS A 48 -9.99 -1.13 -6.24
N TRP A 49 -9.42 -1.49 -5.10
CA TRP A 49 -8.30 -0.77 -4.50
C TRP A 49 -7.00 -1.19 -5.16
N VAL A 50 -6.11 -0.25 -5.40
CA VAL A 50 -4.78 -0.48 -5.99
C VAL A 50 -3.76 0.32 -5.20
N ALA A 51 -2.69 -0.33 -4.78
CA ALA A 51 -1.56 0.34 -4.15
C ALA A 51 -0.24 -0.18 -4.73
N SER A 52 0.77 0.69 -4.75
CA SER A 52 2.16 0.27 -5.00
C SER A 52 2.73 -0.23 -3.69
N GLU A 53 3.29 -1.44 -3.69
CA GLU A 53 3.94 -2.04 -2.52
C GLU A 53 5.03 -1.13 -1.96
N THR A 54 5.88 -0.60 -2.84
CA THR A 54 6.98 0.30 -2.46
C THR A 54 6.47 1.59 -1.78
N VAL A 55 5.46 2.25 -2.37
CA VAL A 55 4.90 3.50 -1.80
C VAL A 55 4.20 3.22 -0.48
N LEU A 56 3.50 2.09 -0.40
CA LEU A 56 2.74 1.71 0.78
C LEU A 56 3.70 1.41 1.95
N LEU A 57 4.75 0.61 1.74
CA LEU A 57 5.76 0.35 2.76
C LEU A 57 6.50 1.62 3.20
N ASN A 58 6.90 2.48 2.26
CA ASN A 58 7.55 3.75 2.58
C ASN A 58 6.66 4.63 3.45
N SER A 59 5.37 4.74 3.11
CA SER A 59 4.43 5.54 3.90
C SER A 59 4.22 5.01 5.31
N ILE A 60 4.27 3.70 5.53
CA ILE A 60 4.13 3.10 6.86
C ILE A 60 5.37 3.38 7.71
N ILE A 61 6.56 3.30 7.11
CA ILE A 61 7.81 3.65 7.79
C ILE A 61 7.85 5.14 8.12
N GLU A 62 7.44 6.01 7.19
CA GLU A 62 7.37 7.47 7.40
C GLU A 62 6.29 7.88 8.42
N THR A 63 5.18 7.16 8.47
CA THR A 63 4.07 7.41 9.42
C THR A 63 4.32 6.72 10.78
N GLY A 64 5.36 5.89 10.86
CA GLY A 64 5.69 5.05 12.02
C GLY A 64 6.58 5.74 13.06
N GLU A 65 6.20 6.92 13.56
CA GLU A 65 6.60 7.31 14.93
C GLU A 65 5.70 6.55 15.92
N VAL A 66 6.23 5.43 16.40
CA VAL A 66 5.90 4.68 17.64
C VAL A 66 4.53 4.95 18.29
N ALA A 67 3.58 4.06 17.99
CA ALA A 67 2.59 3.61 18.98
C ALA A 67 2.89 2.14 19.30
N ALA A 68 4.03 1.91 19.96
CA ALA A 68 4.31 0.68 20.69
C ALA A 68 3.83 0.90 22.12
N GLU A 69 2.83 0.12 22.53
CA GLU A 69 2.44 -0.12 23.92
C GLU A 69 2.86 -1.55 24.29
#